data_AF-A0A821B185-F1
#
_entry.id   AF-A0A821B185-F1
#
_cell.length_a   1.000
_cell.length_b   1.000
_cell.length_c   1.000
_cell.angle_alpha   90.00
_cell.angle_beta   90.00
_cell.angle_gamma   90.00
#
_symmetry.space_group_name_H-M   'P 1'
#
loop_
_entity.id
_entity.type
_entity.pdbx_description
1 polymer ?
#
loop_
_entity_poly.entity_id
_entity_poly.type
_entity_poly.pdbx_seq_one_letter_code
_entity_poly.pdbx_strand_id
1 'polypeptide(L)'
;MIGYHLDNVRQALCKHTSILLSDRHIISTMNSLSEDFIQLVDLPDELILIIMNKVKPKVLLLCSIITIGNNRLEKLALDMCHSIDLTFDYFQSPNQFIIPRFYTHVMPCIINNIQSLTLSIQHIPNMITFVERYCNGTLPNLTYLKIIIGRQNSMTGTPYTLDIPKTRLESSVFQVEVNKKLVPKNGWIPMSNAARTLSKFLCSLSVPSIVSFELEDDCILTNIFNDDDLFFPESIHLTHIRITLFKFEHCICLLNQLGLQLCSFVVNVMFVSASDAGIFSKIKSISCPNLKRLTMISFRSIIDYENLFLPVLQRLSNVEYLILLLAIEFKRNTPKHFIDGFDLDKDIISYMPHLCQFHFHIRSILPNASHVEIDTIRQTFMKQQQPVDCAIDYFNNNHGQCQIYSLPFIGTRLDFVSNRFPLFDTNKTFSMVTKLLLFDDIQPFESAFFERVSRTLPHLKTLDIMNELEQQEKIETTTNNLEFTHLTTLILFDIHLDYAEQLLCRSHLPSLIELAIDSNILLKIIAQDQQQAKGNCSRIGTLLTSHPFYHSIDTLRNFFPRDSYVPHPKE
;
A
#
# COMPACT_ATOMS: atom_id res chain seq x y z
N MET A 1 12.81 -16.61 53.40
CA MET A 1 12.00 -15.57 52.71
C MET A 1 12.21 -15.54 51.19
N ILE A 2 13.40 -15.85 50.63
CA ILE A 2 13.63 -15.85 49.17
C ILE A 2 12.95 -17.04 48.44
N GLY A 3 12.81 -18.20 49.10
CA GLY A 3 12.15 -19.38 48.51
C GLY A 3 10.64 -19.23 48.28
N TYR A 4 9.95 -18.39 49.06
CA TYR A 4 8.48 -18.23 48.97
C TYR A 4 8.06 -17.34 47.78
N HIS A 5 8.95 -16.45 47.30
CA HIS A 5 8.70 -15.63 46.11
C HIS A 5 8.96 -16.39 44.80
N LEU A 6 9.94 -17.30 44.79
CA LEU A 6 10.26 -18.11 43.61
C LEU A 6 9.16 -19.12 43.26
N ASP A 7 8.47 -19.69 44.26
CA ASP A 7 7.36 -20.61 44.03
C ASP A 7 6.09 -19.90 43.56
N ASN A 8 5.84 -18.66 43.99
CA ASN A 8 4.74 -17.85 43.47
C ASN A 8 5.01 -17.37 42.03
N VAL A 9 6.25 -17.01 41.69
CA VAL A 9 6.65 -16.67 40.31
C VAL A 9 6.61 -17.89 39.40
N ARG A 10 7.04 -19.08 39.87
CA ARG A 10 6.89 -20.34 39.15
C ARG A 10 5.42 -20.76 38.98
N GLN A 11 4.58 -20.60 40.00
CA GLN A 11 3.14 -20.90 39.87
C GLN A 11 2.41 -19.93 38.94
N ALA A 12 2.80 -18.65 38.92
CA ALA A 12 2.30 -17.68 37.94
C ALA A 12 2.77 -18.03 36.52
N LEU A 13 4.04 -18.41 36.34
CA LEU A 13 4.58 -18.83 35.04
C LEU A 13 3.96 -20.14 34.54
N CYS A 14 3.80 -21.16 35.40
CA CYS A 14 3.19 -22.44 35.04
C CYS A 14 1.69 -22.34 34.75
N LYS A 15 0.97 -21.35 35.31
CA LYS A 15 -0.43 -21.06 34.94
C LYS A 15 -0.56 -20.31 33.61
N HIS A 16 0.49 -19.67 33.13
CA HIS A 16 0.45 -18.83 31.92
C HIS A 16 1.28 -19.35 30.74
N THR A 17 2.01 -20.47 30.90
CA THR A 17 2.81 -21.10 29.83
C THR A 17 2.01 -21.74 28.69
N SER A 18 0.68 -21.79 28.75
CA SER A 18 -0.17 -22.18 27.61
C SER A 18 -0.79 -21.00 26.85
N ILE A 19 -0.45 -19.75 27.22
CA ILE A 19 -0.93 -18.59 26.48
C ILE A 19 -0.05 -18.41 25.25
N LEU A 20 -0.56 -18.83 24.10
CA LEU A 20 -0.23 -18.23 22.81
C LEU A 20 -0.54 -16.73 22.92
N LEU A 21 0.45 -15.96 23.38
CA LEU A 21 0.30 -14.53 23.59
C LEU A 21 0.14 -13.86 22.22
N SER A 22 -1.10 -13.58 21.86
CA SER A 22 -1.40 -12.63 20.78
C SER A 22 -1.11 -11.22 21.27
N ASP A 23 -0.64 -10.34 20.38
CA ASP A 23 -0.32 -8.93 20.63
C ASP A 23 -1.38 -8.19 21.47
N ARG A 24 -2.67 -8.49 21.25
CA ARG A 24 -3.78 -7.86 21.96
C ARG A 24 -3.90 -8.31 23.41
N HIS A 25 -3.57 -9.58 23.69
CA HIS A 25 -3.65 -10.13 25.04
C HIS A 25 -2.55 -9.55 25.93
N ILE A 26 -1.33 -9.35 25.42
CA ILE A 26 -0.26 -8.70 26.19
C ILE A 26 -0.65 -7.25 26.51
N ILE A 27 -1.18 -6.50 25.55
CA ILE A 27 -1.56 -5.09 25.76
C ILE A 27 -2.74 -4.94 26.71
N SER A 28 -3.80 -5.77 26.59
CA SER A 28 -4.92 -5.71 27.53
C SER A 28 -4.51 -6.18 28.92
N THR A 29 -3.64 -7.19 29.01
CA THR A 29 -3.07 -7.66 30.28
C THR A 29 -2.19 -6.58 30.89
N MET A 30 -1.38 -5.86 30.12
CA MET A 30 -0.56 -4.75 30.62
C MET A 30 -1.40 -3.54 31.06
N ASN A 31 -2.51 -3.26 30.37
CA ASN A 31 -3.45 -2.22 30.79
C ASN A 31 -4.24 -2.63 32.04
N SER A 32 -4.62 -3.90 32.19
CA SER A 32 -5.27 -4.41 33.41
C SER A 32 -4.30 -4.63 34.58
N LEU A 33 -3.02 -4.89 34.31
CA LEU A 33 -1.93 -4.94 35.29
C LEU A 33 -1.59 -3.55 35.87
N SER A 34 -2.17 -2.47 35.33
CA SER A 34 -2.10 -1.15 35.96
C SER A 34 -2.91 -1.06 37.26
N GLU A 35 -3.79 -2.03 37.53
CA GLU A 35 -4.65 -2.05 38.72
C GLU A 35 -4.22 -3.09 39.78
N ASP A 36 -3.41 -4.11 39.45
CA ASP A 36 -2.85 -5.07 40.42
C ASP A 36 -1.32 -5.21 40.26
N PHE A 37 -0.59 -4.86 41.32
CA PHE A 37 0.87 -4.75 41.38
C PHE A 37 1.60 -6.09 41.10
N ILE A 38 1.96 -6.33 39.84
CA ILE A 38 3.28 -6.87 39.50
C ILE A 38 4.00 -5.73 38.79
N GLN A 39 4.94 -5.08 39.47
CA GLN A 39 5.73 -4.05 38.82
C GLN A 39 6.60 -4.76 37.78
N LEU A 40 6.61 -4.28 36.53
CA LEU A 40 7.58 -4.70 35.50
C LEU A 40 9.03 -4.72 36.01
N VAL A 41 9.30 -3.92 37.06
CA VAL A 41 10.54 -3.84 37.83
C VAL A 41 10.97 -5.16 38.46
N ASP A 42 10.02 -6.04 38.78
CA ASP A 42 10.24 -7.32 39.47
C ASP A 42 10.52 -8.48 38.51
N LEU A 43 10.36 -8.28 37.19
CA LEU A 43 10.65 -9.30 36.20
C LEU A 43 12.18 -9.42 35.96
N PRO A 44 12.70 -10.65 35.77
CA PRO A 44 14.05 -10.86 35.27
C PRO A 44 14.24 -10.25 33.87
N ASP A 45 15.46 -9.77 33.60
CA ASP A 45 15.78 -9.07 32.35
C ASP A 45 15.49 -9.96 31.12
N GLU A 46 15.69 -11.27 31.21
CA GLU A 46 15.41 -12.22 30.13
C GLU A 46 13.92 -12.30 29.77
N LEU A 47 13.02 -12.18 30.76
CA LEU A 47 11.58 -12.18 30.54
C LEU A 47 11.11 -10.86 29.92
N ILE A 48 11.70 -9.75 30.34
CA ILE A 48 11.43 -8.42 29.76
C ILE A 48 11.92 -8.39 28.31
N LEU A 49 13.11 -8.93 28.04
CA LEU A 49 13.65 -9.09 26.68
C LEU A 49 12.74 -9.97 25.80
N ILE A 50 12.20 -11.07 26.33
CA ILE A 50 11.25 -11.92 25.61
C ILE A 50 9.95 -11.16 25.28
N ILE A 51 9.43 -10.36 26.23
CA ILE A 51 8.24 -9.53 26.03
C ILE A 51 8.52 -8.46 24.96
N MET A 52 9.64 -7.76 25.05
CA MET A 52 10.05 -6.71 24.10
C MET A 52 10.36 -7.26 22.70
N ASN A 53 10.89 -8.49 22.60
CA ASN A 53 11.15 -9.13 21.31
C ASN A 53 9.87 -9.68 20.65
N LYS A 54 8.88 -10.12 21.43
CA LYS A 54 7.60 -10.60 20.90
C LYS A 54 6.63 -9.46 20.57
N VAL A 55 6.61 -8.42 21.39
CA VAL A 55 5.85 -7.21 21.15
C VAL A 55 6.79 -6.20 20.52
N LYS A 56 6.92 -6.19 19.17
CA LYS A 56 7.64 -5.11 18.45
C LYS A 56 7.44 -3.80 19.19
N PRO A 57 8.49 -3.03 19.55
CA PRO A 57 8.40 -1.96 20.54
C PRO A 57 7.39 -0.90 20.08
N LYS A 58 6.13 -1.07 20.52
CA LYS A 58 5.06 -0.11 20.32
C LYS A 58 5.31 1.03 21.30
N VAL A 59 5.11 2.26 20.83
CA VAL A 59 5.31 3.53 21.57
C VAL A 59 4.85 3.47 23.02
N LEU A 60 3.71 2.82 23.28
CA LEU A 60 3.13 2.63 24.60
C LEU A 60 4.03 1.85 25.56
N LEU A 61 4.65 0.76 25.11
CA LEU A 61 5.55 -0.05 25.93
C LEU A 61 6.82 0.74 26.29
N LEU A 62 7.38 1.46 25.32
CA LEU A 62 8.54 2.34 25.54
C LEU A 62 8.21 3.49 26.50
N CYS A 63 7.05 4.15 26.31
CA CYS A 63 6.54 5.15 27.25
C CYS A 63 6.41 4.59 28.66
N SER A 64 5.75 3.45 28.83
CA SER A 64 5.56 2.83 30.14
C SER A 64 6.91 2.48 30.78
N ILE A 65 7.83 1.87 30.05
CA ILE A 65 9.15 1.49 30.58
C ILE A 65 9.96 2.71 31.04
N ILE A 66 10.03 3.75 30.21
CA ILE A 66 10.85 4.93 30.50
C ILE A 66 10.20 5.79 31.60
N THR A 67 8.87 5.91 31.63
CA THR A 67 8.17 6.66 32.68
C THR A 67 8.22 6.01 34.07
N ILE A 68 8.54 4.71 34.16
CA ILE A 68 8.79 4.03 35.45
C ILE A 68 10.08 4.58 36.10
N GLY A 69 10.98 5.24 35.35
CA GLY A 69 12.20 5.82 35.90
C GLY A 69 13.18 4.77 36.42
N ASN A 70 13.13 3.55 35.86
CA ASN A 70 14.03 2.48 36.23
C ASN A 70 15.23 2.45 35.29
N ASN A 71 16.39 2.88 35.78
CA ASN A 71 17.64 2.96 35.01
C ASN A 71 18.03 1.64 34.33
N ARG A 72 17.68 0.48 34.90
CA ARG A 72 17.99 -0.85 34.32
C ARG A 72 17.12 -1.14 33.10
N LEU A 73 15.80 -0.95 33.24
CA LEU A 73 14.84 -1.17 32.16
C LEU A 73 14.99 -0.12 31.05
N GLU A 74 15.29 1.12 31.42
CA GLU A 74 15.61 2.18 30.49
C GLU A 74 16.84 1.80 29.65
N LYS A 75 17.94 1.38 30.29
CA LYS A 75 19.14 0.96 29.55
C LYS A 75 18.86 -0.21 28.60
N LEU A 76 18.13 -1.23 29.05
CA LEU A 76 17.73 -2.37 28.20
C LEU A 76 16.85 -1.94 27.02
N ALA A 77 15.91 -1.03 27.25
CA ALA A 77 15.07 -0.49 26.19
C ALA A 77 15.89 0.33 25.19
N LEU A 78 16.81 1.18 25.66
CA LEU A 78 17.68 1.99 24.82
C LEU A 78 18.63 1.16 23.97
N ASP A 79 19.25 0.12 24.54
CA ASP A 79 20.16 -0.79 23.85
C ASP A 79 19.46 -1.59 22.73
N MET A 80 18.13 -1.71 22.77
CA MET A 80 17.32 -2.40 21.76
C MET A 80 16.64 -1.48 20.75
N CYS A 81 16.64 -0.16 20.99
CA CYS A 81 15.89 0.83 20.19
C CYS A 81 16.64 1.26 18.91
N HIS A 82 17.07 0.31 18.10
CA HIS A 82 17.67 0.61 16.80
C HIS A 82 16.61 0.91 15.72
N SER A 83 15.40 0.37 15.86
CA SER A 83 14.26 0.66 14.99
C SER A 83 12.99 0.89 15.81
N ILE A 84 12.27 1.97 15.51
CA ILE A 84 11.05 2.36 16.23
C ILE A 84 9.93 2.63 15.22
N ASP A 85 8.77 2.02 15.43
CA ASP A 85 7.56 2.30 14.66
C ASP A 85 6.53 3.03 15.53
N LEU A 86 6.34 4.32 15.23
CA LEU A 86 5.39 5.21 15.90
C LEU A 86 4.11 5.32 15.06
N THR A 87 3.10 4.49 15.37
CA THR A 87 1.77 4.64 14.77
C THR A 87 0.90 5.58 15.60
N PHE A 88 0.49 6.70 15.01
CA PHE A 88 -0.30 7.75 15.69
C PHE A 88 -1.81 7.49 15.74
N ASP A 89 -2.28 6.38 15.18
CA ASP A 89 -3.66 5.88 15.31
C ASP A 89 -4.08 5.73 16.80
N TYR A 90 -3.12 5.44 17.68
CA TYR A 90 -3.33 5.27 19.13
C TYR A 90 -3.70 6.56 19.88
N PHE A 91 -3.51 7.72 19.27
CA PHE A 91 -3.68 9.02 19.95
C PHE A 91 -5.07 9.64 19.80
N GLN A 92 -6.04 8.87 19.27
CA GLN A 92 -7.46 9.17 19.43
C GLN A 92 -8.01 8.74 20.80
N SER A 93 -7.20 8.07 21.63
CA SER A 93 -7.49 7.84 23.05
C SER A 93 -7.66 9.18 23.79
N PRO A 94 -8.59 9.30 24.76
CA PRO A 94 -8.75 10.50 25.60
C PRO A 94 -7.47 10.90 26.37
N ASN A 95 -6.44 10.06 26.36
CA ASN A 95 -5.13 10.34 26.95
C ASN A 95 -4.27 11.26 26.06
N GLN A 96 -4.67 12.52 25.93
CA GLN A 96 -3.89 13.60 25.30
C GLN A 96 -2.49 13.79 25.92
N PHE A 97 -2.22 13.20 27.09
CA PHE A 97 -0.94 13.28 27.81
C PHE A 97 0.16 12.36 27.28
N ILE A 98 -0.16 11.33 26.48
CA ILE A 98 0.86 10.37 26.01
C ILE A 98 1.81 11.04 25.02
N ILE A 99 1.30 11.89 24.13
CA ILE A 99 2.12 12.62 23.15
C ILE A 99 3.14 13.54 23.87
N PRO A 100 2.72 14.46 24.76
CA PRO A 100 3.66 15.25 25.55
C PRO A 100 4.65 14.40 26.34
N ARG A 101 4.23 13.26 26.93
CA ARG A 101 5.14 12.40 27.71
C ARG A 101 6.15 11.66 26.85
N PHE A 102 5.73 11.11 25.71
CA PHE A 102 6.63 10.49 24.76
C PHE A 102 7.69 11.50 24.31
N TYR A 103 7.26 12.72 23.95
CA TYR A 103 8.17 13.78 23.56
C TYR A 103 9.08 14.25 24.70
N THR A 104 8.55 14.47 25.89
CA THR A 104 9.31 15.07 26.99
C THR A 104 10.24 14.07 27.68
N HIS A 105 9.88 12.78 27.69
CA HIS A 105 10.59 11.77 28.49
C HIS A 105 11.20 10.65 27.66
N VAL A 106 10.52 10.16 26.63
CA VAL A 106 11.02 9.02 25.86
C VAL A 106 12.01 9.48 24.80
N MET A 107 11.61 10.44 23.98
CA MET A 107 12.37 10.83 22.80
C MET A 107 13.81 11.27 23.11
N PRO A 108 14.08 12.10 24.14
CA PRO A 108 15.44 12.50 24.50
C PRO A 108 16.36 11.32 24.83
N CYS A 109 15.81 10.23 25.37
CA CYS A 109 16.58 9.07 25.77
C CYS A 109 16.94 8.18 24.56
N ILE A 110 16.03 8.05 23.59
CA ILE A 110 16.20 7.19 22.41
C ILE A 110 16.85 7.89 21.21
N ILE A 111 16.78 9.22 21.13
CA ILE A 111 17.09 9.98 19.89
C ILE A 111 18.50 9.71 19.34
N ASN A 112 19.46 9.45 20.21
CA ASN A 112 20.84 9.16 19.83
C ASN A 112 21.07 7.69 19.44
N ASN A 113 20.13 6.77 19.68
CA ASN A 113 20.31 5.33 19.44
C ASN A 113 19.46 4.81 18.27
N ILE A 114 18.52 5.61 17.78
CA ILE A 114 17.62 5.23 16.69
C ILE A 114 18.38 5.25 15.37
N GLN A 115 18.46 4.09 14.73
CA GLN A 115 18.93 3.95 13.36
C GLN A 115 17.78 3.99 12.35
N SER A 116 16.57 3.63 12.75
CA SER A 116 15.37 3.55 11.90
C SER A 116 14.13 4.06 12.63
N LEU A 117 13.39 5.02 12.05
CA LEU A 117 12.17 5.58 12.64
C LEU A 117 11.02 5.50 11.63
N THR A 118 9.92 4.84 11.95
CA THR A 118 8.67 4.91 11.17
C THR A 118 7.68 5.80 11.92
N LEU A 119 7.06 6.77 11.26
CA LEU A 119 6.10 7.73 11.82
C LEU A 119 4.79 7.63 11.05
N SER A 120 3.81 6.86 11.53
CA SER A 120 2.48 6.84 10.91
C SER A 120 1.55 7.90 11.50
N ILE A 121 1.47 9.07 10.87
CA ILE A 121 0.80 10.26 11.39
C ILE A 121 -0.57 10.46 10.74
N GLN A 122 -1.64 10.41 11.52
CA GLN A 122 -3.00 10.74 11.06
C GLN A 122 -3.32 12.26 11.09
N HIS A 123 -2.54 13.06 11.83
CA HIS A 123 -2.77 14.51 12.04
C HIS A 123 -1.52 15.36 11.74
N ILE A 124 -1.58 16.17 10.68
CA ILE A 124 -0.49 17.06 10.24
C ILE A 124 0.02 18.01 11.35
N PRO A 125 -0.81 18.63 12.21
CA PRO A 125 -0.31 19.52 13.27
C PRO A 125 0.62 18.85 14.29
N ASN A 126 0.43 17.55 14.54
CA ASN A 126 1.30 16.78 15.43
C ASN A 126 2.69 16.55 14.80
N MET A 127 2.74 16.44 13.47
CA MET A 127 4.01 16.37 12.73
C MET A 127 4.81 17.66 12.88
N ILE A 128 4.17 18.82 12.78
CA ILE A 128 4.82 20.13 12.93
C ILE A 128 5.50 20.24 14.30
N THR A 129 4.74 19.95 15.35
CA THR A 129 5.24 20.00 16.74
C THR A 129 6.40 19.04 16.96
N PHE A 130 6.33 17.85 16.35
CA PHE A 130 7.40 16.87 16.40
C PHE A 130 8.69 17.39 15.74
N VAL A 131 8.55 17.91 14.51
CA VAL A 131 9.65 18.43 13.72
C VAL A 131 10.33 19.61 14.42
N GLU A 132 9.55 20.57 14.89
CA GLU A 132 10.07 21.79 15.52
C GLU A 132 10.83 21.50 16.81
N ARG A 133 10.37 20.53 17.60
CA ARG A 133 10.99 20.22 18.89
C ARG A 133 12.19 19.29 18.78
N TYR A 134 12.20 18.36 17.83
CA TYR A 134 13.17 17.26 17.83
C TYR A 134 13.97 17.12 16.54
N CYS A 135 13.43 17.52 15.38
CA CYS A 135 14.20 17.53 14.13
C CYS A 135 15.06 18.80 13.96
N ASN A 136 14.81 19.84 14.74
CA ASN A 136 15.74 20.97 14.89
C ASN A 136 17.00 20.57 15.72
N GLY A 137 17.02 19.38 16.32
CA GLY A 137 18.23 18.77 16.89
C GLY A 137 18.88 17.80 15.89
N THR A 138 20.19 17.56 16.03
CA THR A 138 20.86 16.51 15.28
C THR A 138 20.31 15.13 15.68
N LEU A 139 19.90 14.33 14.70
CA LEU A 139 19.59 12.91 14.79
C LEU A 139 20.80 12.14 14.24
N PRO A 140 21.93 12.09 14.98
CA PRO A 140 23.23 11.74 14.40
C PRO A 140 23.32 10.31 13.88
N ASN A 141 22.50 9.41 14.42
CA ASN A 141 22.54 7.98 14.11
C ASN A 141 21.35 7.50 13.27
N LEU A 142 20.41 8.39 12.92
CA LEU A 142 19.26 8.01 12.10
C LEU A 142 19.76 7.71 10.70
N THR A 143 19.60 6.47 10.25
CA THR A 143 19.94 6.01 8.89
C THR A 143 18.71 5.75 8.04
N TYR A 144 17.52 5.64 8.64
CA TYR A 144 16.26 5.37 7.97
C TYR A 144 15.10 6.12 8.65
N LEU A 145 14.34 6.92 7.90
CA LEU A 145 13.07 7.49 8.37
C LEU A 145 11.96 7.02 7.42
N LYS A 146 10.82 6.55 7.92
CA LYS A 146 9.62 6.23 7.15
C LYS A 146 8.44 7.05 7.65
N ILE A 147 7.99 8.09 6.98
CA ILE A 147 6.79 8.84 7.43
C ILE A 147 5.55 8.34 6.69
N ILE A 148 4.57 7.76 7.39
CA ILE A 148 3.29 7.34 6.84
C ILE A 148 2.20 8.34 7.20
N ILE A 149 1.82 9.24 6.29
CA ILE A 149 0.71 10.15 6.58
C ILE A 149 -0.61 9.44 6.25
N GLY A 150 -1.56 9.42 7.17
CA GLY A 150 -2.92 8.90 6.97
C GLY A 150 -3.94 10.04 7.05
N ARG A 151 -5.09 9.92 6.38
CA ARG A 151 -6.17 10.91 6.44
C ARG A 151 -7.01 10.67 7.70
N GLN A 152 -7.25 11.68 8.52
CA GLN A 152 -8.31 11.65 9.54
C GLN A 152 -9.33 12.76 9.28
N ASN A 153 -10.62 12.40 9.35
CA ASN A 153 -11.74 13.33 9.28
C ASN A 153 -11.71 14.28 10.48
N SER A 154 -11.44 15.57 10.25
CA SER A 154 -11.65 16.61 11.26
C SER A 154 -12.48 17.75 10.67
N MET A 155 -13.60 18.08 11.33
CA MET A 155 -14.55 19.11 10.88
C MET A 155 -14.11 20.54 11.21
N THR A 156 -12.92 20.75 11.77
CA THR A 156 -12.54 22.04 12.36
C THR A 156 -11.07 22.33 12.09
N GLY A 157 -10.75 23.31 11.26
CA GLY A 157 -9.35 23.69 11.03
C GLY A 157 -9.17 25.05 10.36
N THR A 158 -8.72 26.03 11.14
CA THR A 158 -8.18 27.32 10.71
C THR A 158 -6.73 27.18 10.17
N PRO A 159 -6.29 28.02 9.21
CA PRO A 159 -4.94 27.95 8.64
C PRO A 159 -3.87 28.58 9.53
N TYR A 160 -2.67 27.96 9.58
CA TYR A 160 -1.47 28.47 10.26
C TYR A 160 -0.33 28.73 9.27
N THR A 161 0.51 29.74 9.53
CA THR A 161 1.74 30.04 8.78
C THR A 161 2.89 30.17 9.77
N LEU A 162 4.01 29.48 9.55
CA LEU A 162 5.12 29.44 10.52
C LEU A 162 6.49 29.30 9.85
N ASP A 163 7.53 29.93 10.39
CA ASP A 163 8.93 29.91 9.90
C ASP A 163 9.83 28.96 10.71
N ILE A 164 10.71 28.22 10.03
CA ILE A 164 11.58 27.19 10.62
C ILE A 164 13.06 27.54 10.37
N PRO A 165 13.94 27.48 11.39
CA PRO A 165 15.39 27.69 11.24
C PRO A 165 16.11 26.46 10.63
N LYS A 166 17.23 26.70 9.92
CA LYS A 166 18.04 25.66 9.24
C LYS A 166 18.96 24.90 10.20
N THR A 167 19.08 23.58 10.05
CA THR A 167 19.97 22.71 10.85
C THR A 167 20.77 21.74 9.96
N ARG A 168 21.87 21.17 10.48
CA ARG A 168 22.85 20.32 9.77
C ARG A 168 22.72 18.84 10.16
N LEU A 169 22.64 17.90 9.22
CA LEU A 169 22.63 16.44 9.45
C LEU A 169 23.55 15.75 8.43
N GLU A 170 24.24 14.67 8.82
CA GLU A 170 25.17 13.93 7.95
C GLU A 170 24.65 12.52 7.66
N SER A 171 24.49 12.20 6.36
CA SER A 171 24.24 10.88 5.75
C SER A 171 23.19 9.93 6.40
N SER A 172 22.00 9.84 5.81
CA SER A 172 20.90 8.94 6.23
C SER A 172 19.94 8.67 5.07
N VAL A 173 19.48 7.43 4.82
CA VAL A 173 18.42 7.14 3.82
C VAL A 173 17.03 7.54 4.36
N PHE A 174 16.13 8.12 3.55
CA PHE A 174 14.76 8.47 3.99
C PHE A 174 13.69 7.81 3.08
N GLN A 175 12.52 7.57 3.63
CA GLN A 175 11.33 7.05 2.96
C GLN A 175 10.10 7.76 3.57
N VAL A 176 9.11 8.07 2.77
CA VAL A 176 7.83 8.63 3.19
C VAL A 176 6.77 7.88 2.37
N GLU A 177 5.74 7.36 3.02
CA GLU A 177 4.72 6.49 2.43
C GLU A 177 3.33 6.88 2.94
N VAL A 178 2.61 7.79 2.29
CA VAL A 178 1.23 8.15 2.72
C VAL A 178 0.28 7.01 2.37
N ASN A 179 -0.42 6.45 3.38
CA ASN A 179 -1.34 5.33 3.20
C ASN A 179 -2.80 5.80 3.27
N LYS A 180 -3.65 5.15 2.47
CA LYS A 180 -5.09 5.39 2.42
C LYS A 180 -5.83 4.58 3.49
N LYS A 181 -6.67 5.24 4.28
CA LYS A 181 -7.89 4.65 4.87
C LYS A 181 -9.05 5.67 4.84
N LEU A 182 -10.06 5.33 4.04
CA LEU A 182 -11.46 5.79 3.96
C LEU A 182 -11.77 7.29 3.67
N VAL A 183 -12.82 7.49 2.84
CA VAL A 183 -13.47 8.76 2.43
C VAL A 183 -14.85 8.82 3.12
N PRO A 184 -15.31 9.97 3.66
CA PRO A 184 -16.24 10.83 2.92
C PRO A 184 -15.99 12.34 3.00
N LYS A 185 -16.63 13.01 2.05
CA LYS A 185 -16.77 14.44 1.79
C LYS A 185 -17.17 15.23 3.05
N ASN A 186 -16.41 16.28 3.34
CA ASN A 186 -16.74 17.50 4.11
C ASN A 186 -15.83 17.75 5.33
N GLY A 187 -15.05 18.83 5.22
CA GLY A 187 -14.08 19.31 6.20
C GLY A 187 -12.70 19.44 5.57
N TRP A 188 -12.37 20.63 5.06
CA TRP A 188 -11.07 20.89 4.41
C TRP A 188 -10.18 21.71 5.35
N ILE A 189 -9.06 21.14 5.79
CA ILE A 189 -7.90 21.95 6.18
C ILE A 189 -7.19 22.34 4.88
N PRO A 190 -6.82 23.61 4.65
CA PRO A 190 -6.08 24.00 3.44
C PRO A 190 -4.73 23.26 3.36
N MET A 191 -4.61 22.29 2.44
CA MET A 191 -3.41 21.45 2.28
C MET A 191 -2.18 22.17 1.70
N SER A 192 -2.31 23.46 1.33
CA SER A 192 -1.17 24.35 1.07
C SER A 192 -0.25 24.42 2.28
N ASN A 193 -0.80 24.29 3.49
CA ASN A 193 -0.01 24.18 4.71
C ASN A 193 0.70 22.84 4.84
N ALA A 194 0.12 21.73 4.39
CA ALA A 194 0.74 20.41 4.49
C ALA A 194 1.94 20.26 3.55
N ALA A 195 1.76 20.64 2.27
CA ALA A 195 2.84 20.62 1.28
C ALA A 195 3.96 21.61 1.65
N ARG A 196 3.60 22.83 2.08
CA ARG A 196 4.58 23.81 2.58
C ARG A 196 5.28 23.33 3.84
N THR A 197 4.58 22.64 4.75
CA THR A 197 5.17 22.06 5.97
C THR A 197 6.12 20.93 5.63
N LEU A 198 5.73 20.02 4.72
CA LEU A 198 6.57 18.93 4.28
C LEU A 198 7.79 19.47 3.54
N SER A 199 7.61 20.46 2.67
CA SER A 199 8.72 21.19 2.02
C SER A 199 9.65 21.80 3.07
N LYS A 200 9.13 22.57 4.03
CA LYS A 200 9.92 23.15 5.14
C LYS A 200 10.65 22.09 5.98
N PHE A 201 10.01 20.95 6.23
CA PHE A 201 10.63 19.80 6.91
C PHE A 201 11.78 19.21 6.09
N LEU A 202 11.58 18.99 4.78
CA LEU A 202 12.65 18.50 3.91
C LEU A 202 13.78 19.51 3.77
N CYS A 203 13.50 20.82 3.83
CA CYS A 203 14.53 21.85 3.85
C CYS A 203 15.35 21.89 5.14
N SER A 204 14.74 21.56 6.27
CA SER A 204 15.46 21.51 7.55
C SER A 204 16.31 20.23 7.67
N LEU A 205 15.95 19.18 6.93
CA LEU A 205 16.76 17.99 6.73
C LEU A 205 17.85 18.27 5.69
N SER A 206 19.01 18.75 6.11
CA SER A 206 20.19 18.93 5.26
C SER A 206 20.91 17.61 4.96
N VAL A 207 20.16 16.58 4.56
CA VAL A 207 20.70 15.24 4.28
C VAL A 207 20.61 14.90 2.79
N PRO A 208 21.70 14.42 2.17
CA PRO A 208 21.77 14.18 0.72
C PRO A 208 21.15 12.83 0.29
N SER A 209 19.91 12.50 0.65
CA SER A 209 19.47 11.10 0.57
C SER A 209 18.03 10.86 0.16
N ILE A 210 17.83 9.67 -0.44
CA ILE A 210 16.59 9.06 -0.96
C ILE A 210 15.37 9.56 -0.18
N VAL A 211 14.32 10.04 -0.86
CA VAL A 211 13.03 10.33 -0.24
C VAL A 211 11.91 9.82 -1.14
N SER A 212 11.46 8.60 -0.89
CA SER A 212 10.21 8.09 -1.47
C SER A 212 9.03 8.88 -0.90
N PHE A 213 7.98 9.20 -1.67
CA PHE A 213 6.78 9.93 -1.22
C PHE A 213 5.53 9.36 -1.86
N GLU A 214 4.92 8.31 -1.32
CA GLU A 214 3.61 7.92 -1.84
C GLU A 214 2.64 9.05 -1.45
N LEU A 215 2.17 9.87 -2.39
CA LEU A 215 1.15 10.90 -2.19
C LEU A 215 -0.05 10.50 -3.06
N GLU A 216 -1.30 10.78 -2.68
CA GLU A 216 -2.47 10.71 -3.58
C GLU A 216 -2.97 12.15 -3.84
N ASP A 217 -3.03 12.56 -5.10
CA ASP A 217 -3.34 13.93 -5.56
C ASP A 217 -4.72 14.48 -5.16
N ASP A 218 -5.70 13.65 -4.75
CA ASP A 218 -6.96 14.17 -4.19
C ASP A 218 -6.71 15.01 -2.92
N CYS A 219 -5.49 14.92 -2.39
CA CYS A 219 -4.95 15.69 -1.30
C CYS A 219 -4.09 16.89 -1.77
N ILE A 220 -3.68 16.97 -3.04
CA ILE A 220 -2.83 18.04 -3.55
C ILE A 220 -3.67 19.01 -4.38
N LEU A 221 -3.76 20.23 -3.86
CA LEU A 221 -4.57 21.33 -4.37
C LEU A 221 -4.39 21.55 -5.88
N THR A 222 -5.52 21.72 -6.57
CA THR A 222 -5.61 22.34 -7.90
C THR A 222 -4.94 23.72 -8.01
N ASN A 223 -4.57 24.34 -6.88
CA ASN A 223 -3.96 25.66 -6.81
C ASN A 223 -2.45 25.64 -6.46
N ILE A 224 -1.86 24.49 -6.10
CA ILE A 224 -0.40 24.40 -5.84
C ILE A 224 0.38 24.27 -7.16
N PHE A 225 -0.18 23.60 -8.17
CA PHE A 225 0.47 23.42 -9.48
C PHE A 225 0.19 24.56 -10.46
N ASN A 226 0.16 25.80 -9.98
CA ASN A 226 0.24 26.96 -10.87
C ASN A 226 1.69 27.16 -11.30
N ASP A 227 1.88 27.51 -12.57
CA ASP A 227 3.10 27.33 -13.35
C ASP A 227 4.37 28.07 -12.90
N ASP A 228 4.30 28.92 -11.87
CA ASP A 228 5.37 29.85 -11.51
C ASP A 228 6.06 29.56 -10.16
N ASP A 229 5.52 28.66 -9.32
CA ASP A 229 6.07 28.41 -7.98
C ASP A 229 6.91 27.12 -7.92
N LEU A 230 8.19 27.24 -7.53
CA LEU A 230 9.06 26.10 -7.24
C LEU A 230 8.51 25.30 -6.04
N PHE A 231 7.89 24.15 -6.30
CA PHE A 231 7.35 23.21 -5.29
C PHE A 231 8.37 22.75 -4.23
N PHE A 232 9.55 22.35 -4.69
CA PHE A 232 10.72 22.05 -3.87
C PHE A 232 11.74 23.19 -4.01
N PRO A 233 12.23 23.75 -2.91
CA PRO A 233 13.34 24.69 -2.96
C PRO A 233 14.59 24.00 -3.51
N GLU A 234 15.38 24.78 -4.24
CA GLU A 234 16.57 24.32 -4.98
C GLU A 234 17.60 23.56 -4.11
N SER A 235 17.54 23.72 -2.79
CA SER A 235 18.47 23.12 -1.82
C SER A 235 18.16 21.68 -1.41
N ILE A 236 17.03 21.10 -1.82
CA ILE A 236 16.69 19.71 -1.45
C ILE A 236 17.28 18.77 -2.50
N HIS A 237 18.09 17.78 -2.09
CA HIS A 237 18.68 16.76 -2.96
C HIS A 237 17.82 15.49 -3.02
N LEU A 238 16.78 15.49 -3.85
CA LEU A 238 15.90 14.33 -4.03
C LEU A 238 16.41 13.44 -5.16
N THR A 239 16.99 12.29 -4.81
CA THR A 239 17.55 11.35 -5.79
C THR A 239 16.61 10.19 -6.13
N HIS A 240 15.68 9.83 -5.25
CA HIS A 240 14.79 8.68 -5.45
C HIS A 240 13.39 9.03 -4.97
N ILE A 241 12.41 9.01 -5.86
CA ILE A 241 11.00 9.34 -5.55
C ILE A 241 10.11 8.17 -5.97
N ARG A 242 9.09 7.87 -5.15
CA ARG A 242 7.96 7.00 -5.50
C ARG A 242 6.68 7.74 -5.16
N ILE A 243 5.75 7.99 -6.09
CA ILE A 243 4.57 8.86 -5.90
C ILE A 243 3.32 8.41 -6.69
N THR A 244 2.11 8.71 -6.20
CA THR A 244 0.85 8.53 -6.94
C THR A 244 0.21 9.88 -7.31
N LEU A 245 0.22 10.21 -8.59
CA LEU A 245 -0.36 11.45 -9.10
C LEU A 245 -1.75 11.16 -9.67
N PHE A 246 -2.67 12.09 -9.50
CA PHE A 246 -3.97 12.08 -10.14
C PHE A 246 -3.78 12.67 -11.52
N LYS A 247 -3.11 13.81 -11.66
CA LYS A 247 -2.88 14.44 -12.96
C LYS A 247 -1.48 14.14 -13.51
N PHE A 248 -1.38 13.96 -14.82
CA PHE A 248 -0.11 13.72 -15.50
C PHE A 248 0.72 14.99 -15.69
N GLU A 249 0.07 16.14 -15.79
CA GLU A 249 0.66 17.47 -15.77
C GLU A 249 1.59 17.63 -14.57
N HIS A 250 1.17 17.11 -13.40
CA HIS A 250 1.98 17.15 -12.18
C HIS A 250 3.25 16.29 -12.30
N CYS A 251 3.19 15.18 -13.04
CA CYS A 251 4.36 14.35 -13.33
C CYS A 251 5.40 15.14 -14.14
N ILE A 252 4.93 15.86 -15.18
CA ILE A 252 5.78 16.69 -16.03
C ILE A 252 6.40 17.84 -15.21
N CYS A 253 5.62 18.49 -14.35
CA CYS A 253 6.13 19.56 -13.48
C CYS A 253 7.23 19.03 -12.55
N LEU A 254 7.03 17.87 -11.93
CA LEU A 254 8.02 17.23 -11.07
C LEU A 254 9.30 16.86 -11.83
N LEU A 255 9.18 16.29 -13.03
CA LEU A 255 10.34 15.97 -13.87
C LEU A 255 11.10 17.21 -14.29
N ASN A 256 10.42 18.31 -14.64
CA ASN A 256 11.08 19.57 -14.99
C ASN A 256 11.81 20.18 -13.80
N GLN A 257 11.23 20.11 -12.61
CA GLN A 257 11.82 20.71 -11.42
C GLN A 257 12.96 19.89 -10.83
N LEU A 258 12.78 18.57 -10.73
CA LEU A 258 13.70 17.68 -10.01
C LEU A 258 14.57 16.84 -10.93
N GLY A 259 14.33 16.86 -12.25
CA GLY A 259 14.98 15.99 -13.21
C GLY A 259 16.50 15.99 -13.16
N LEU A 260 17.11 17.15 -12.89
CA LEU A 260 18.57 17.28 -12.76
C LEU A 260 19.15 16.50 -11.57
N GLN A 261 18.34 16.15 -10.57
CA GLN A 261 18.79 15.49 -9.34
C GLN A 261 18.29 14.05 -9.22
N LEU A 262 17.20 13.71 -9.90
CA LEU A 262 16.58 12.40 -9.80
C LEU A 262 17.45 11.30 -10.40
N CYS A 263 17.71 10.26 -9.62
CA CYS A 263 18.34 9.01 -10.03
C CYS A 263 17.31 7.89 -10.23
N SER A 264 16.22 7.88 -9.46
CA SER A 264 15.13 6.92 -9.55
C SER A 264 13.77 7.58 -9.38
N PHE A 265 12.80 7.19 -10.21
CA PHE A 265 11.44 7.70 -10.16
C PHE A 265 10.42 6.58 -10.37
N VAL A 266 9.55 6.36 -9.40
CA VAL A 266 8.40 5.46 -9.48
C VAL A 266 7.16 6.33 -9.42
N VAL A 267 6.32 6.30 -10.45
CA VAL A 267 5.14 7.15 -10.51
C VAL A 267 3.93 6.37 -10.96
N ASN A 268 2.84 6.49 -10.22
CA ASN A 268 1.54 5.97 -10.58
C ASN A 268 0.62 7.14 -10.93
N VAL A 269 0.15 7.24 -12.17
CA VAL A 269 -0.69 8.36 -12.61
C VAL A 269 -2.12 7.86 -12.84
N MET A 270 -3.10 8.43 -12.15
CA MET A 270 -4.50 7.97 -12.18
C MET A 270 -5.30 8.57 -13.33
N PHE A 271 -5.07 9.85 -13.67
CA PHE A 271 -5.84 10.63 -14.65
C PHE A 271 -4.93 11.42 -15.61
N VAL A 272 -5.37 11.59 -16.85
CA VAL A 272 -4.75 12.46 -17.87
C VAL A 272 -5.85 13.26 -18.52
N SER A 273 -5.67 14.58 -18.58
CA SER A 273 -6.46 15.46 -19.44
C SER A 273 -5.60 16.05 -20.54
N ALA A 274 -5.88 15.73 -21.79
CA ALA A 274 -5.19 16.36 -22.93
C ALA A 274 -5.62 17.82 -23.20
N SER A 275 -6.31 18.49 -22.28
CA SER A 275 -6.94 19.80 -22.55
C SER A 275 -6.00 20.99 -22.49
N ASP A 276 -4.78 20.84 -21.97
CA ASP A 276 -3.86 21.97 -21.81
C ASP A 276 -2.79 22.00 -22.91
N ALA A 277 -2.93 22.92 -23.87
CA ALA A 277 -1.94 23.14 -24.92
C ALA A 277 -0.54 23.50 -24.36
N GLY A 278 -0.46 24.04 -23.14
CA GLY A 278 0.78 24.35 -22.45
C GLY A 278 1.57 23.10 -22.01
N ILE A 279 0.94 21.92 -21.98
CA ILE A 279 1.63 20.70 -21.56
C ILE A 279 2.75 20.31 -22.53
N PHE A 280 2.55 20.53 -23.84
CA PHE A 280 3.50 20.13 -24.87
C PHE A 280 4.80 20.94 -24.83
N SER A 281 4.73 22.24 -24.48
CA SER A 281 5.94 23.04 -24.30
C SER A 281 6.72 22.59 -23.06
N LYS A 282 6.03 22.23 -21.97
CA LYS A 282 6.64 21.68 -20.75
C LYS A 282 7.27 20.31 -20.95
N ILE A 283 6.72 19.45 -21.82
CA ILE A 283 7.36 18.18 -22.16
C ILE A 283 8.68 18.41 -22.89
N LYS A 284 8.75 19.42 -23.76
CA LYS A 284 9.98 19.73 -24.51
C LYS A 284 11.13 20.20 -23.60
N SER A 285 10.83 20.75 -22.42
CA SER A 285 11.83 21.20 -21.45
C SER A 285 12.35 20.11 -20.52
N ILE A 286 11.75 18.91 -20.52
CA ILE A 286 12.16 17.83 -19.60
C ILE A 286 13.62 17.45 -19.87
N SER A 287 14.42 17.53 -18.81
CA SER A 287 15.81 17.09 -18.79
C SER A 287 16.10 16.36 -17.50
N CYS A 288 16.38 15.05 -17.61
CA CYS A 288 16.68 14.21 -16.46
C CYS A 288 17.98 13.41 -16.69
N PRO A 289 19.14 14.09 -16.72
CA PRO A 289 20.42 13.46 -17.08
C PRO A 289 20.84 12.34 -16.11
N ASN A 290 20.43 12.45 -14.85
CA ASN A 290 20.80 11.52 -13.79
C ASN A 290 19.80 10.37 -13.61
N LEU A 291 18.63 10.42 -14.25
CA LEU A 291 17.56 9.44 -14.03
C LEU A 291 17.92 8.11 -14.68
N LYS A 292 18.28 7.13 -13.85
CA LYS A 292 18.66 5.77 -14.27
C LYS A 292 17.52 4.77 -14.17
N ARG A 293 16.58 4.97 -13.25
CA ARG A 293 15.50 4.01 -12.98
C ARG A 293 14.13 4.68 -13.06
N LEU A 294 13.25 4.16 -13.90
CA LEU A 294 11.89 4.66 -14.05
C LEU A 294 10.89 3.50 -13.90
N THR A 295 9.87 3.69 -13.08
CA THR A 295 8.67 2.86 -13.06
C THR A 295 7.47 3.76 -13.27
N MET A 296 6.65 3.45 -14.28
CA MET A 296 5.48 4.26 -14.60
C MET A 296 4.23 3.38 -14.70
N ILE A 297 3.22 3.72 -13.91
CA ILE A 297 1.91 3.05 -13.88
C ILE A 297 0.87 4.04 -14.39
N SER A 298 0.06 3.67 -15.39
CA SER A 298 -0.82 4.62 -16.08
C SER A 298 -2.00 3.93 -16.78
N PHE A 299 -3.22 4.48 -16.64
CA PHE A 299 -4.43 4.02 -17.36
C PHE A 299 -4.93 5.11 -18.31
N ARG A 300 -4.93 4.92 -19.63
CA ARG A 300 -5.02 6.02 -20.61
C ARG A 300 -5.81 5.68 -21.85
N SER A 301 -6.22 6.69 -22.61
CA SER A 301 -6.57 6.49 -24.02
C SER A 301 -5.31 6.37 -24.87
N ILE A 302 -5.41 5.75 -26.05
CA ILE A 302 -4.30 5.70 -27.01
C ILE A 302 -3.81 7.11 -27.43
N ILE A 303 -4.72 8.09 -27.49
CA ILE A 303 -4.39 9.48 -27.82
C ILE A 303 -3.49 10.10 -26.75
N ASP A 304 -3.77 9.83 -25.48
CA ASP A 304 -2.96 10.33 -24.37
C ASP A 304 -1.59 9.63 -24.32
N TYR A 305 -1.57 8.33 -24.63
CA TYR A 305 -0.33 7.58 -24.75
C TYR A 305 0.57 8.19 -25.83
N GLU A 306 0.04 8.42 -27.03
CA GLU A 306 0.81 8.94 -28.16
C GLU A 306 1.25 10.40 -27.97
N ASN A 307 0.37 11.25 -27.44
CA ASN A 307 0.62 12.69 -27.37
C ASN A 307 1.35 13.14 -26.10
N LEU A 308 1.20 12.42 -24.98
CA LEU A 308 1.71 12.88 -23.69
C LEU A 308 2.74 11.90 -23.14
N PHE A 309 2.41 10.62 -23.13
CA PHE A 309 3.25 9.61 -22.50
C PHE A 309 4.54 9.34 -23.28
N LEU A 310 4.40 9.02 -24.58
CA LEU A 310 5.53 8.73 -25.45
C LEU A 310 6.53 9.91 -25.52
N PRO A 311 6.11 11.16 -25.75
CA PRO A 311 7.05 12.28 -25.79
C PRO A 311 7.82 12.50 -24.49
N VAL A 312 7.24 12.18 -23.33
CA VAL A 312 7.97 12.21 -22.05
C VAL A 312 9.01 11.10 -22.03
N LEU A 313 8.64 9.85 -22.32
CA LEU A 313 9.59 8.73 -22.32
C LEU A 313 10.76 8.97 -23.28
N GLN A 314 10.49 9.46 -24.48
CA GLN A 314 11.52 9.73 -25.50
C GLN A 314 12.55 10.79 -25.07
N ARG A 315 12.25 11.59 -24.04
CA ARG A 315 13.18 12.57 -23.45
C ARG A 315 14.07 11.99 -22.35
N LEU A 316 13.74 10.80 -21.86
CA LEU A 316 14.43 10.16 -20.73
C LEU A 316 15.49 9.14 -21.21
N SER A 317 16.33 9.57 -22.16
CA SER A 317 17.32 8.72 -22.85
C SER A 317 18.43 8.15 -21.96
N ASN A 318 18.58 8.64 -20.73
CA ASN A 318 19.58 8.18 -19.75
C ASN A 318 19.06 7.06 -18.84
N VAL A 319 17.79 6.68 -18.95
CA VAL A 319 17.20 5.59 -18.19
C VAL A 319 17.84 4.26 -18.59
N GLU A 320 18.32 3.54 -17.61
CA GLU A 320 18.93 2.21 -17.75
C GLU A 320 17.95 1.08 -17.39
N TYR A 321 16.98 1.38 -16.52
CA TYR A 321 16.00 0.42 -16.01
C TYR A 321 14.59 1.00 -16.13
N LEU A 322 13.74 0.39 -16.95
CA LEU A 322 12.37 0.84 -17.18
C LEU A 322 11.35 -0.25 -16.85
N ILE A 323 10.35 0.10 -16.03
CA ILE A 323 9.17 -0.71 -15.75
C ILE A 323 7.93 0.05 -16.19
N LEU A 324 7.19 -0.48 -17.17
CA LEU A 324 5.95 0.14 -17.66
C LEU A 324 4.73 -0.73 -17.36
N LEU A 325 3.81 -0.23 -16.55
CA LEU A 325 2.53 -0.88 -16.26
C LEU A 325 1.42 -0.01 -16.85
N LEU A 326 0.93 -0.37 -18.04
CA LEU A 326 0.03 0.44 -18.84
C LEU A 326 -1.30 -0.27 -19.06
N ALA A 327 -2.38 0.50 -19.00
CA ALA A 327 -3.68 0.10 -19.51
C ALA A 327 -4.15 1.16 -20.52
N ILE A 328 -4.43 0.77 -21.76
CA ILE A 328 -4.64 1.69 -22.87
C ILE A 328 -5.94 1.36 -23.58
N GLU A 329 -6.86 2.32 -23.63
CA GLU A 329 -8.12 2.21 -24.34
C GLU A 329 -8.00 2.64 -25.81
N PHE A 330 -8.35 1.73 -26.72
CA PHE A 330 -8.37 1.96 -28.16
C PHE A 330 -9.80 2.30 -28.63
N LYS A 331 -9.90 3.26 -29.56
CA LYS A 331 -11.20 3.65 -30.16
C LYS A 331 -11.47 2.83 -31.42
N ARG A 332 -12.75 2.64 -31.78
CA ARG A 332 -13.16 1.83 -32.94
C ARG A 332 -12.50 2.19 -34.27
N ASN A 333 -12.12 3.45 -34.45
CA ASN A 333 -11.62 3.96 -35.73
C ASN A 333 -10.09 4.17 -35.75
N THR A 334 -9.35 3.62 -34.78
CA THR A 334 -7.89 3.70 -34.82
C THR A 334 -7.32 2.60 -35.72
N PRO A 335 -6.34 2.92 -36.60
CA PRO A 335 -5.72 1.93 -37.49
C PRO A 335 -4.89 0.89 -36.72
N LYS A 336 -4.45 1.23 -35.50
CA LYS A 336 -3.82 0.32 -34.56
C LYS A 336 -4.86 -0.20 -33.58
N HIS A 337 -4.73 -1.48 -33.26
CA HIS A 337 -5.60 -2.14 -32.28
C HIS A 337 -4.88 -2.45 -30.97
N PHE A 338 -3.56 -2.58 -30.93
CA PHE A 338 -2.80 -2.78 -29.69
C PHE A 338 -1.36 -2.26 -29.87
N ILE A 339 -0.57 -2.27 -28.79
CA ILE A 339 0.87 -1.96 -28.83
C ILE A 339 1.65 -3.27 -28.92
N ASP A 340 2.40 -3.46 -30.00
CA ASP A 340 3.21 -4.66 -30.23
C ASP A 340 4.72 -4.42 -30.02
N GLY A 341 5.55 -5.43 -30.31
CA GLY A 341 6.99 -5.33 -30.17
C GLY A 341 7.64 -4.34 -31.15
N PHE A 342 7.06 -4.12 -32.33
CA PHE A 342 7.54 -3.12 -33.28
C PHE A 342 7.24 -1.70 -32.81
N ASP A 343 6.05 -1.49 -32.24
CA ASP A 343 5.67 -0.22 -31.65
C ASP A 343 6.59 0.14 -30.48
N LEU A 344 6.85 -0.81 -29.56
CA LEU A 344 7.77 -0.55 -28.43
C LEU A 344 9.20 -0.28 -28.89
N ASP A 345 9.68 -1.01 -29.90
CA ASP A 345 11.01 -0.80 -30.47
C ASP A 345 11.13 0.61 -31.06
N LYS A 346 10.18 0.96 -31.93
CA LYS A 346 10.15 2.26 -32.60
C LYS A 346 9.95 3.41 -31.61
N ASP A 347 8.98 3.30 -30.70
CA ASP A 347 8.48 4.45 -29.95
C ASP A 347 9.22 4.66 -28.61
N ILE A 348 9.85 3.61 -28.06
CA ILE A 348 10.53 3.66 -26.75
C ILE A 348 11.99 3.23 -26.86
N ILE A 349 12.26 2.00 -27.29
CA ILE A 349 13.61 1.41 -27.22
C ILE A 349 14.61 2.22 -28.06
N SER A 350 14.22 2.62 -29.27
CA SER A 350 15.09 3.41 -30.16
C SER A 350 15.50 4.78 -29.60
N TYR A 351 14.75 5.32 -28.64
CA TYR A 351 15.02 6.61 -27.98
C TYR A 351 15.77 6.47 -26.64
N MET A 352 15.93 5.24 -26.13
CA MET A 352 16.60 4.96 -24.86
C MET A 352 17.84 4.09 -25.06
N PRO A 353 18.94 4.63 -25.64
CA PRO A 353 20.12 3.85 -26.00
C PRO A 353 20.85 3.26 -24.79
N HIS A 354 20.60 3.74 -23.57
CA HIS A 354 21.19 3.22 -22.34
C HIS A 354 20.32 2.17 -21.64
N LEU A 355 19.15 1.82 -22.21
CA LEU A 355 18.22 0.90 -21.59
C LEU A 355 18.80 -0.51 -21.52
N CYS A 356 19.17 -0.94 -20.31
CA CYS A 356 19.74 -2.25 -20.05
C CYS A 356 18.67 -3.27 -19.65
N GLN A 357 17.61 -2.82 -18.99
CA GLN A 357 16.50 -3.67 -18.57
C GLN A 357 15.17 -2.98 -18.88
N PHE A 358 14.32 -3.70 -19.59
CA PHE A 358 12.97 -3.25 -19.91
C PHE A 358 11.96 -4.32 -19.50
N HIS A 359 11.10 -3.95 -18.56
CA HIS A 359 9.97 -4.77 -18.14
C HIS A 359 8.68 -4.04 -18.39
N PHE A 360 7.64 -4.76 -18.77
CA PHE A 360 6.34 -4.15 -19.00
C PHE A 360 5.19 -5.12 -18.77
N HIS A 361 4.02 -4.53 -18.54
CA HIS A 361 2.71 -5.14 -18.61
C HIS A 361 1.78 -4.12 -19.25
N ILE A 362 1.39 -4.39 -20.50
CA ILE A 362 0.55 -3.50 -21.30
C ILE A 362 -0.78 -4.20 -21.54
N ARG A 363 -1.85 -3.60 -21.04
CA ARG A 363 -3.23 -4.03 -21.27
C ARG A 363 -3.88 -3.10 -22.29
N SER A 364 -4.14 -3.60 -23.49
CA SER A 364 -4.91 -2.88 -24.51
C SER A 364 -6.39 -3.23 -24.38
N ILE A 365 -7.26 -2.25 -24.19
CA ILE A 365 -8.72 -2.41 -24.12
C ILE A 365 -9.28 -2.11 -25.51
N LEU A 366 -9.93 -3.12 -26.09
CA LEU A 366 -10.28 -3.19 -27.51
C LEU A 366 -11.80 -3.13 -27.68
N PRO A 367 -12.31 -2.41 -28.69
CA PRO A 367 -13.74 -2.44 -29.03
C PRO A 367 -14.15 -3.61 -29.91
N ASN A 368 -13.19 -4.45 -30.32
CA ASN A 368 -13.35 -5.80 -30.87
C ASN A 368 -11.98 -6.50 -30.87
N ALA A 369 -11.80 -7.56 -30.10
CA ALA A 369 -10.54 -8.31 -30.03
C ALA A 369 -10.44 -9.50 -31.01
N SER A 370 -11.50 -9.80 -31.78
CA SER A 370 -11.62 -11.06 -32.58
C SER A 370 -10.57 -11.24 -33.67
N HIS A 371 -9.85 -10.19 -34.03
CA HIS A 371 -8.86 -10.19 -35.10
C HIS A 371 -7.42 -10.28 -34.57
N VAL A 372 -7.24 -10.30 -33.24
CA VAL A 372 -5.91 -10.32 -32.63
C VAL A 372 -5.48 -11.77 -32.40
N GLU A 373 -4.33 -12.14 -32.96
CA GLU A 373 -3.75 -13.48 -32.83
C GLU A 373 -2.52 -13.45 -31.90
N ILE A 374 -2.53 -14.31 -30.89
CA ILE A 374 -1.46 -14.43 -29.88
C ILE A 374 -0.10 -14.69 -30.52
N ASP A 375 -0.03 -15.60 -31.50
CA ASP A 375 1.23 -15.97 -32.14
C ASP A 375 1.82 -14.82 -32.96
N THR A 376 0.96 -14.04 -33.62
CA THR A 376 1.35 -12.82 -34.34
C THR A 376 1.96 -11.81 -33.37
N ILE A 377 1.36 -11.60 -32.19
CA ILE A 377 1.94 -10.74 -31.15
C ILE A 377 3.32 -11.24 -30.74
N ARG A 378 3.43 -12.52 -30.35
CA ARG A 378 4.71 -13.10 -29.87
C ARG A 378 5.82 -12.98 -30.93
N GLN A 379 5.50 -13.15 -32.20
CA GLN A 379 6.46 -12.97 -33.31
C GLN A 379 7.03 -11.55 -33.38
N THR A 380 6.26 -10.51 -33.02
CA THR A 380 6.74 -9.12 -33.01
C THR A 380 7.83 -8.86 -31.96
N PHE A 381 7.92 -9.71 -30.92
CA PHE A 381 8.90 -9.62 -29.83
C PHE A 381 10.13 -10.54 -30.00
N MET A 382 10.06 -11.50 -30.94
CA MET A 382 11.16 -12.43 -31.20
C MET A 382 12.42 -11.71 -31.68
N LYS A 383 12.29 -10.62 -32.44
CA LYS A 383 13.42 -9.86 -32.98
C LYS A 383 14.25 -9.19 -31.88
N GLN A 384 13.60 -8.82 -30.78
CA GLN A 384 14.18 -8.10 -29.64
C GLN A 384 14.76 -9.08 -28.60
N GLN A 385 14.65 -10.40 -28.83
CA GLN A 385 15.04 -11.44 -27.88
C GLN A 385 14.43 -11.24 -26.47
N GLN A 386 13.31 -10.54 -26.39
CA GLN A 386 12.63 -10.25 -25.14
C GLN A 386 11.60 -11.35 -24.89
N PRO A 387 11.72 -12.14 -23.82
CA PRO A 387 10.73 -13.16 -23.51
C PRO A 387 9.45 -12.48 -23.04
N VAL A 388 8.35 -12.75 -23.74
CA VAL A 388 7.03 -12.19 -23.46
C VAL A 388 5.99 -13.29 -23.45
N ASP A 389 4.90 -13.05 -22.74
CA ASP A 389 3.67 -13.82 -22.88
C ASP A 389 2.48 -12.86 -23.00
N CYS A 390 1.36 -13.39 -23.50
CA CYS A 390 0.16 -12.60 -23.71
C CYS A 390 -1.13 -13.40 -23.51
N ALA A 391 -2.19 -12.66 -23.21
CA ALA A 391 -3.55 -13.16 -23.06
C ALA A 391 -4.52 -12.29 -23.84
N ILE A 392 -5.52 -12.93 -24.47
CA ILE A 392 -6.60 -12.22 -25.15
C ILE A 392 -7.91 -12.66 -24.56
N ASP A 393 -8.63 -11.69 -23.99
CA ASP A 393 -9.93 -11.88 -23.40
C ASP A 393 -10.99 -11.19 -24.24
N TYR A 394 -12.19 -11.76 -24.22
CA TYR A 394 -13.36 -11.30 -24.95
C TYR A 394 -14.47 -11.10 -23.92
N PHE A 395 -15.24 -10.03 -24.09
CA PHE A 395 -16.35 -9.66 -23.20
C PHE A 395 -17.65 -9.51 -24.02
N ASN A 396 -18.81 -9.63 -23.38
CA ASN A 396 -20.11 -9.69 -24.08
C ASN A 396 -20.45 -8.42 -24.88
N ASN A 397 -19.86 -7.27 -24.54
CA ASN A 397 -20.18 -5.98 -25.14
C ASN A 397 -19.43 -5.66 -26.45
N ASN A 398 -18.99 -6.69 -27.19
CA ASN A 398 -18.01 -6.61 -28.28
C ASN A 398 -16.65 -6.04 -27.85
N HIS A 399 -16.44 -5.76 -26.57
CA HIS A 399 -15.15 -5.35 -26.05
C HIS A 399 -14.28 -6.58 -25.81
N GLY A 400 -12.97 -6.38 -25.85
CA GLY A 400 -12.02 -7.38 -25.39
C GLY A 400 -10.79 -6.68 -24.82
N GLN A 401 -9.83 -7.46 -24.38
CA GLN A 401 -8.55 -6.92 -23.99
C GLN A 401 -7.42 -7.83 -24.45
N CYS A 402 -6.30 -7.23 -24.75
CA CYS A 402 -5.04 -7.91 -25.01
C CYS A 402 -4.04 -7.50 -23.93
N GLN A 403 -3.58 -8.45 -23.13
CA GLN A 403 -2.55 -8.23 -22.13
C GLN A 403 -1.23 -8.80 -22.65
N ILE A 404 -0.17 -7.99 -22.66
CA ILE A 404 1.18 -8.41 -23.08
C ILE A 404 2.13 -8.05 -21.95
N TYR A 405 2.99 -8.97 -21.53
CA TYR A 405 3.91 -8.72 -20.43
C TYR A 405 5.25 -9.43 -20.62
N SER A 406 6.30 -8.81 -20.06
CA SER A 406 7.66 -9.35 -20.06
C SER A 406 7.81 -10.48 -19.04
N LEU A 407 8.66 -11.47 -19.35
CA LEU A 407 9.05 -12.56 -18.45
C LEU A 407 10.48 -12.37 -17.92
N PRO A 408 10.77 -12.72 -16.64
CA PRO A 408 9.80 -13.05 -15.61
C PRO A 408 8.89 -11.86 -15.28
N PHE A 409 7.66 -12.13 -14.85
CA PHE A 409 6.73 -11.07 -14.48
C PHE A 409 7.15 -10.45 -13.15
N ILE A 410 7.44 -9.14 -13.17
CA ILE A 410 7.90 -8.40 -11.98
C ILE A 410 6.82 -7.51 -11.35
N GLY A 411 5.62 -7.48 -11.94
CA GLY A 411 4.51 -6.70 -11.41
C GLY A 411 3.98 -7.27 -10.09
N THR A 412 3.50 -6.39 -9.21
CA THR A 412 2.88 -6.81 -7.94
C THR A 412 1.37 -6.98 -8.04
N ARG A 413 0.78 -6.64 -9.19
CA ARG A 413 -0.65 -6.53 -9.41
C ARG A 413 -1.01 -7.11 -10.78
N LEU A 414 -2.08 -7.90 -10.84
CA LEU A 414 -2.74 -8.35 -12.06
C LEU A 414 -4.20 -7.93 -12.00
N ASP A 415 -4.66 -7.21 -13.02
CA ASP A 415 -6.01 -6.65 -13.05
C ASP A 415 -6.81 -7.17 -14.24
N PHE A 416 -8.10 -7.45 -13.99
CA PHE A 416 -9.07 -7.96 -14.95
C PHE A 416 -8.59 -9.28 -15.59
N VAL A 417 -8.22 -10.24 -14.76
CA VAL A 417 -7.82 -11.58 -15.22
C VAL A 417 -9.08 -12.42 -15.46
N SER A 418 -9.23 -12.96 -16.68
CA SER A 418 -10.35 -13.84 -17.07
C SER A 418 -9.97 -15.33 -17.00
N ASN A 419 -10.92 -16.23 -17.31
CA ASN A 419 -10.65 -17.67 -17.45
C ASN A 419 -9.61 -18.01 -18.53
N ARG A 420 -9.41 -17.13 -19.53
CA ARG A 420 -8.48 -17.36 -20.64
C ARG A 420 -7.05 -16.93 -20.34
N PHE A 421 -6.83 -16.22 -19.23
CA PHE A 421 -5.49 -15.79 -18.87
C PHE A 421 -4.61 -17.02 -18.55
N PRO A 422 -3.38 -17.10 -19.07
CA PRO A 422 -2.54 -18.27 -18.94
C PRO A 422 -1.91 -18.35 -17.53
N LEU A 423 -2.72 -18.63 -16.51
CA LEU A 423 -2.24 -18.98 -15.16
C LEU A 423 -1.66 -20.41 -15.08
N PHE A 424 -1.55 -21.09 -16.21
CA PHE A 424 -1.29 -22.53 -16.32
C PHE A 424 0.20 -22.91 -16.40
N ASP A 425 1.11 -21.96 -16.64
CA ASP A 425 2.54 -22.28 -16.65
C ASP A 425 3.12 -22.19 -15.23
N THR A 426 3.41 -23.36 -14.65
CA THR A 426 3.80 -23.60 -13.25
C THR A 426 5.18 -23.06 -12.86
N ASN A 427 5.87 -22.33 -13.75
CA ASN A 427 7.24 -21.85 -13.56
C ASN A 427 7.37 -20.62 -12.64
N LYS A 428 6.52 -20.49 -11.61
CA LYS A 428 6.52 -19.36 -10.65
C LYS A 428 6.48 -17.98 -11.33
N THR A 429 5.90 -17.91 -12.53
CA THR A 429 5.90 -16.71 -13.39
C THR A 429 5.43 -15.47 -12.65
N PHE A 430 4.46 -15.62 -11.75
CA PHE A 430 3.78 -14.52 -11.05
C PHE A 430 4.08 -14.45 -9.55
N SER A 431 5.26 -14.92 -9.12
CA SER A 431 5.63 -14.98 -7.70
C SER A 431 5.60 -13.63 -6.95
N MET A 432 5.73 -12.51 -7.66
CA MET A 432 5.68 -11.16 -7.06
C MET A 432 4.26 -10.60 -6.90
N VAL A 433 3.25 -11.27 -7.47
CA VAL A 433 1.86 -10.79 -7.47
C VAL A 433 1.27 -10.92 -6.07
N THR A 434 0.80 -9.80 -5.54
CA THR A 434 0.15 -9.71 -4.23
C THR A 434 -1.29 -9.23 -4.32
N LYS A 435 -1.71 -8.69 -5.48
CA LYS A 435 -3.07 -8.22 -5.73
C LYS A 435 -3.59 -8.80 -7.05
N LEU A 436 -4.77 -9.40 -7.03
CA LEU A 436 -5.44 -9.97 -8.19
C LEU A 436 -6.88 -9.45 -8.25
N LEU A 437 -7.26 -8.91 -9.40
CA LEU A 437 -8.65 -8.62 -9.75
C LEU A 437 -9.09 -9.56 -10.87
N LEU A 438 -10.10 -10.38 -10.59
CA LEU A 438 -10.72 -11.33 -11.51
C LEU A 438 -11.97 -10.72 -12.13
N PHE A 439 -12.11 -10.83 -13.45
CA PHE A 439 -13.29 -10.37 -14.17
C PHE A 439 -13.52 -11.22 -15.42
N ASP A 440 -14.73 -11.77 -15.55
CA ASP A 440 -15.18 -12.52 -16.72
C ASP A 440 -16.71 -12.45 -16.78
N ASP A 441 -17.25 -11.81 -17.82
CA ASP A 441 -18.70 -11.69 -18.03
C ASP A 441 -19.25 -12.78 -18.98
N ILE A 442 -18.39 -13.66 -19.49
CA ILE A 442 -18.76 -14.73 -20.43
C ILE A 442 -18.77 -16.09 -19.74
N GLN A 443 -17.81 -16.37 -18.85
CA GLN A 443 -17.65 -17.65 -18.19
C GLN A 443 -17.57 -17.53 -16.66
N PRO A 444 -18.22 -18.43 -15.91
CA PRO A 444 -18.03 -18.49 -14.46
C PRO A 444 -16.60 -18.95 -14.11
N PHE A 445 -16.10 -18.54 -12.95
CA PHE A 445 -14.83 -19.05 -12.43
C PHE A 445 -15.07 -20.33 -11.64
N GLU A 446 -14.80 -21.50 -12.23
CA GLU A 446 -15.01 -22.78 -11.52
C GLU A 446 -13.99 -23.02 -10.40
N SER A 447 -14.26 -24.00 -9.52
CA SER A 447 -13.40 -24.27 -8.37
C SER A 447 -11.94 -24.52 -8.75
N ALA A 448 -11.73 -25.28 -9.83
CA ALA A 448 -10.42 -25.57 -10.37
C ALA A 448 -9.65 -24.30 -10.79
N PHE A 449 -10.35 -23.20 -11.14
CA PHE A 449 -9.72 -21.92 -11.41
C PHE A 449 -9.06 -21.35 -10.16
N PHE A 450 -9.79 -21.29 -9.04
CA PHE A 450 -9.25 -20.79 -7.77
C PHE A 450 -8.12 -21.66 -7.22
N GLU A 451 -8.18 -22.98 -7.42
CA GLU A 451 -7.05 -23.85 -7.09
C GLU A 451 -5.79 -23.45 -7.85
N ARG A 452 -5.90 -23.16 -9.15
CA ARG A 452 -4.77 -22.68 -9.95
C ARG A 452 -4.27 -21.33 -9.43
N VAL A 453 -5.17 -20.40 -9.12
CA VAL A 453 -4.80 -19.09 -8.54
C VAL A 453 -3.99 -19.29 -7.26
N SER A 454 -4.45 -20.13 -6.32
CA SER A 454 -3.77 -20.36 -5.05
C SER A 454 -2.34 -20.93 -5.21
N ARG A 455 -2.14 -21.82 -6.20
CA ARG A 455 -0.83 -22.42 -6.49
C ARG A 455 0.10 -21.47 -7.21
N THR A 456 -0.40 -20.74 -8.20
CA THR A 456 0.39 -19.85 -9.05
C THR A 456 0.73 -18.54 -8.34
N LEU A 457 -0.12 -18.08 -7.42
CA LEU A 457 0.02 -16.82 -6.67
C LEU A 457 0.14 -17.09 -5.15
N PRO A 458 1.21 -17.77 -4.70
CA PRO A 458 1.33 -18.19 -3.30
C PRO A 458 1.42 -17.01 -2.33
N HIS A 459 1.75 -15.79 -2.78
CA HIS A 459 1.87 -14.59 -1.94
C HIS A 459 0.70 -13.62 -2.10
N LEU A 460 -0.44 -14.09 -2.65
CA LEU A 460 -1.62 -13.28 -2.84
C LEU A 460 -2.15 -12.72 -1.51
N LYS A 461 -2.25 -11.39 -1.41
CA LYS A 461 -2.76 -10.67 -0.23
C LYS A 461 -4.15 -10.08 -0.46
N THR A 462 -4.44 -9.67 -1.69
CA THR A 462 -5.74 -9.11 -2.07
C THR A 462 -6.31 -9.86 -3.26
N LEU A 463 -7.53 -10.37 -3.10
CA LEU A 463 -8.32 -10.99 -4.15
C LEU A 463 -9.62 -10.22 -4.31
N ASP A 464 -9.84 -9.71 -5.50
CA ASP A 464 -11.05 -9.01 -5.92
C ASP A 464 -11.70 -9.80 -7.06
N ILE A 465 -13.00 -10.00 -6.99
CA ILE A 465 -13.75 -10.84 -7.92
C ILE A 465 -14.99 -10.08 -8.34
N MET A 466 -15.17 -9.97 -9.66
CA MET A 466 -16.35 -9.39 -10.30
C MET A 466 -16.85 -10.39 -11.35
N ASN A 467 -17.85 -11.20 -10.98
CA ASN A 467 -18.45 -12.21 -11.85
C ASN A 467 -19.83 -12.61 -11.31
N GLU A 468 -20.89 -12.21 -12.01
CA GLU A 468 -22.28 -12.49 -11.61
C GLU A 468 -22.80 -13.85 -12.11
N LEU A 469 -22.00 -14.60 -12.87
CA LEU A 469 -22.41 -15.89 -13.43
C LEU A 469 -22.36 -16.99 -12.37
N GLU A 470 -23.41 -17.81 -12.32
CA GLU A 470 -23.50 -19.01 -11.48
C GLU A 470 -22.43 -20.04 -11.88
N GLN A 471 -21.79 -20.67 -10.89
CA GLN A 471 -20.85 -21.77 -11.13
C GLN A 471 -21.61 -22.99 -11.62
N GLN A 472 -21.12 -23.62 -12.68
CA GLN A 472 -21.75 -24.82 -13.24
C GLN A 472 -21.36 -26.06 -12.42
N GLU A 473 -20.11 -26.11 -11.94
CA GLU A 473 -19.58 -27.23 -11.18
C GLU A 473 -19.78 -26.98 -9.68
N LYS A 474 -21.01 -27.22 -9.19
CA LYS A 474 -21.28 -27.18 -7.74
C LYS A 474 -20.48 -28.28 -7.06
N ILE A 475 -19.46 -27.90 -6.30
CA ILE A 475 -18.64 -28.84 -5.53
C ILE A 475 -19.57 -29.50 -4.49
N GLU A 476 -19.95 -30.76 -4.70
CA GLU A 476 -20.75 -31.54 -3.74
C GLU A 476 -19.87 -32.10 -2.61
N THR A 477 -18.55 -32.07 -2.76
CA THR A 477 -17.58 -32.70 -1.85
C THR A 477 -16.98 -31.72 -0.85
N THR A 478 -16.85 -32.19 0.39
CA THR A 478 -16.31 -31.47 1.56
C THR A 478 -14.78 -31.32 1.58
N THR A 479 -14.08 -31.72 0.53
CA THR A 479 -12.61 -31.90 0.54
C THR A 479 -11.88 -31.06 -0.50
N ASN A 480 -12.25 -29.80 -0.70
CA ASN A 480 -11.41 -28.90 -1.48
C ASN A 480 -10.44 -28.17 -0.53
N ASN A 481 -9.16 -28.54 -0.62
CA ASN A 481 -8.03 -27.92 0.06
C ASN A 481 -7.68 -26.57 -0.59
N LEU A 482 -8.65 -25.68 -0.81
CA LEU A 482 -8.38 -24.36 -1.35
C LEU A 482 -7.78 -23.50 -0.24
N GLU A 483 -6.49 -23.22 -0.34
CA GLU A 483 -5.73 -22.54 0.71
C GLU A 483 -5.15 -21.23 0.21
N PHE A 484 -5.55 -20.13 0.86
CA PHE A 484 -4.98 -18.81 0.63
C PHE A 484 -4.36 -18.30 1.93
N THR A 485 -3.19 -18.83 2.28
CA THR A 485 -2.49 -18.57 3.55
C THR A 485 -2.22 -17.09 3.82
N HIS A 486 -1.94 -16.31 2.77
CA HIS A 486 -1.53 -14.92 2.87
C HIS A 486 -2.64 -13.91 2.51
N LEU A 487 -3.84 -14.38 2.17
CA LEU A 487 -4.93 -13.50 1.76
C LEU A 487 -5.44 -12.72 2.97
N THR A 488 -5.22 -11.41 2.95
CA THR A 488 -5.64 -10.49 4.01
C THR A 488 -6.91 -9.74 3.66
N THR A 489 -7.16 -9.51 2.37
CA THR A 489 -8.27 -8.71 1.85
C THR A 489 -9.02 -9.50 0.78
N LEU A 490 -10.32 -9.68 0.97
CA LEU A 490 -11.21 -10.33 0.02
C LEU A 490 -12.33 -9.37 -0.37
N ILE A 491 -12.49 -9.10 -1.67
CA ILE A 491 -13.48 -8.19 -2.24
C ILE A 491 -14.42 -9.00 -3.13
N LEU A 492 -15.72 -8.91 -2.82
CA LEU A 492 -16.80 -9.73 -3.34
C LEU A 492 -18.03 -8.85 -3.61
N PHE A 493 -17.83 -7.82 -4.43
CA PHE A 493 -18.91 -7.00 -4.97
C PHE A 493 -19.29 -7.49 -6.36
N ASP A 494 -20.57 -7.40 -6.72
CA ASP A 494 -21.08 -7.80 -8.04
C ASP A 494 -20.68 -9.26 -8.40
N ILE A 495 -20.90 -10.16 -7.43
CA ILE A 495 -20.62 -11.60 -7.58
C ILE A 495 -21.88 -12.45 -7.44
N HIS A 496 -21.86 -13.63 -8.04
CA HIS A 496 -22.81 -14.70 -7.68
C HIS A 496 -22.53 -15.26 -6.27
N LEU A 497 -23.56 -15.80 -5.61
CA LEU A 497 -23.46 -16.37 -4.25
C LEU A 497 -22.42 -17.50 -4.16
N ASP A 498 -22.27 -18.30 -5.22
CA ASP A 498 -21.40 -19.48 -5.21
C ASP A 498 -19.94 -19.12 -4.92
N TYR A 499 -19.46 -17.96 -5.41
CA TYR A 499 -18.09 -17.52 -5.14
C TYR A 499 -17.87 -17.19 -3.66
N ALA A 500 -18.86 -16.56 -3.02
CA ALA A 500 -18.83 -16.29 -1.58
C ALA A 500 -18.88 -17.61 -0.79
N GLU A 501 -19.73 -18.56 -1.18
CA GLU A 501 -19.78 -19.88 -0.56
C GLU A 501 -18.46 -20.63 -0.70
N GLN A 502 -17.88 -20.67 -1.90
CA GLN A 502 -16.61 -21.35 -2.13
C GLN A 502 -15.48 -20.74 -1.29
N LEU A 503 -15.36 -19.41 -1.28
CA LEU A 503 -14.24 -18.75 -0.61
C LEU A 503 -14.42 -18.67 0.90
N LEU A 504 -15.60 -18.27 1.38
CA LEU A 504 -15.82 -18.12 2.83
C LEU A 504 -16.11 -19.45 3.51
N CYS A 505 -16.84 -20.36 2.86
CA CYS A 505 -17.30 -21.60 3.50
C CYS A 505 -16.45 -22.82 3.15
N ARG A 506 -15.71 -22.83 2.04
CA ARG A 506 -15.00 -24.02 1.53
C ARG A 506 -13.50 -23.82 1.33
N SER A 507 -12.95 -22.70 1.77
CA SER A 507 -11.51 -22.41 1.69
C SER A 507 -10.90 -22.17 3.06
N HIS A 508 -9.58 -22.30 3.16
CA HIS A 508 -8.82 -21.90 4.34
C HIS A 508 -8.23 -20.50 4.15
N LEU A 509 -8.75 -19.52 4.90
CA LEU A 509 -8.37 -18.10 4.83
C LEU A 509 -7.83 -17.61 6.18
N PRO A 510 -6.72 -18.17 6.69
CA PRO A 510 -6.27 -17.93 8.07
C PRO A 510 -5.90 -16.47 8.33
N SER A 511 -5.52 -15.71 7.30
CA SER A 511 -5.03 -14.33 7.41
C SER A 511 -6.07 -13.26 7.07
N LEU A 512 -7.33 -13.65 6.83
CA LEU A 512 -8.37 -12.71 6.41
C LEU A 512 -8.68 -11.70 7.51
N ILE A 513 -8.45 -10.42 7.21
CA ILE A 513 -8.68 -9.30 8.14
C ILE A 513 -9.63 -8.24 7.57
N GLU A 514 -9.83 -8.23 6.25
CA GLU A 514 -10.72 -7.30 5.56
C GLU A 514 -11.60 -8.05 4.56
N LEU A 515 -12.91 -7.83 4.66
CA LEU A 515 -13.91 -8.40 3.77
C LEU A 515 -14.79 -7.28 3.25
N ALA A 516 -14.91 -7.20 1.93
CA ALA A 516 -15.85 -6.32 1.25
C ALA A 516 -16.84 -7.20 0.49
N ILE A 517 -18.13 -7.13 0.80
CA ILE A 517 -19.14 -8.06 0.28
C ILE A 517 -20.54 -7.43 0.23
N ASP A 518 -21.37 -7.86 -0.74
CA ASP A 518 -22.78 -7.46 -0.74
C ASP A 518 -23.52 -7.96 0.52
N SER A 519 -24.32 -7.09 1.15
CA SER A 519 -25.01 -7.41 2.39
C SER A 519 -25.98 -8.58 2.25
N ASN A 520 -26.65 -8.73 1.11
CA ASN A 520 -27.61 -9.82 0.89
C ASN A 520 -26.90 -11.17 0.77
N ILE A 521 -25.76 -11.19 0.07
CA ILE A 521 -24.93 -12.40 -0.07
C ILE A 521 -24.42 -12.81 1.31
N LEU A 522 -23.87 -11.86 2.09
CA LEU A 522 -23.36 -12.15 3.42
C LEU A 522 -24.44 -12.70 4.37
N LEU A 523 -25.66 -12.16 4.32
CA LEU A 523 -26.77 -12.67 5.13
C LEU A 523 -27.14 -14.11 4.77
N LYS A 524 -27.09 -14.47 3.48
CA LYS A 524 -27.30 -15.86 3.04
C LYS A 524 -26.21 -16.79 3.58
N ILE A 525 -24.94 -16.38 3.52
CA ILE A 525 -23.82 -17.13 4.09
C ILE A 525 -23.99 -17.33 5.61
N ILE A 526 -24.36 -16.28 6.33
CA ILE A 526 -24.58 -16.34 7.78
C ILE A 526 -25.75 -17.26 8.12
N ALA A 527 -26.84 -17.21 7.37
CA ALA A 527 -28.02 -18.04 7.60
C ALA A 527 -27.74 -19.54 7.47
N GLN A 528 -26.69 -19.94 6.73
CA GLN A 528 -26.26 -21.34 6.61
C GLN A 528 -25.46 -21.84 7.82
N ASP A 529 -25.03 -20.95 8.73
CA ASP A 529 -24.33 -21.24 9.98
C ASP A 529 -23.07 -22.12 9.88
N GLN A 530 -22.35 -22.06 8.76
CA GLN A 530 -21.20 -22.93 8.51
C GLN A 530 -19.99 -22.60 9.42
N GLN A 531 -19.43 -23.62 10.08
CA GLN A 531 -18.29 -23.46 10.99
C GLN A 531 -17.04 -22.88 10.30
N GLN A 532 -16.78 -23.26 9.04
CA GLN A 532 -15.64 -22.76 8.29
C GLN A 532 -15.75 -21.26 8.02
N ALA A 533 -16.95 -20.79 7.65
CA ALA A 533 -17.21 -19.36 7.48
C ALA A 533 -16.99 -18.57 8.77
N LYS A 534 -17.46 -19.10 9.92
CA LYS A 534 -17.15 -18.51 11.23
C LYS A 534 -15.65 -18.46 11.50
N GLY A 535 -14.92 -19.54 11.19
CA GLY A 535 -13.47 -19.62 11.33
C GLY A 535 -12.75 -18.55 10.51
N ASN A 536 -13.04 -18.48 9.21
CA ASN A 536 -12.46 -17.52 8.27
C ASN A 536 -12.82 -16.06 8.65
N CYS A 537 -14.04 -15.80 9.12
CA CYS A 537 -14.50 -14.45 9.46
C CYS A 537 -14.07 -13.97 10.86
N SER A 538 -13.64 -14.87 11.75
CA SER A 538 -13.33 -14.58 13.15
C SER A 538 -12.24 -13.52 13.38
N ARG A 539 -11.40 -13.25 12.37
CA ARG A 539 -10.29 -12.29 12.43
C ARG A 539 -10.55 -10.98 11.67
N ILE A 540 -11.67 -10.88 10.97
CA ILE A 540 -12.00 -9.69 10.18
C ILE A 540 -12.10 -8.50 11.11
N GLY A 541 -11.24 -7.50 10.92
CA GLY A 541 -11.27 -6.22 11.62
C GLY A 541 -11.96 -5.11 10.82
N THR A 542 -12.14 -5.31 9.52
CA THR A 542 -12.81 -4.36 8.62
C THR A 542 -13.83 -5.10 7.77
N LEU A 543 -15.11 -4.83 7.98
CA LEU A 543 -16.20 -5.30 7.13
C LEU A 543 -16.76 -4.12 6.33
N LEU A 544 -16.70 -4.20 5.00
CA LEU A 544 -17.27 -3.24 4.07
C LEU A 544 -18.47 -3.87 3.35
N THR A 545 -19.59 -3.16 3.28
CA THR A 545 -20.79 -3.63 2.58
C THR A 545 -21.31 -2.57 1.62
N SER A 546 -21.87 -3.02 0.49
CA SER A 546 -22.49 -2.17 -0.54
C SER A 546 -23.66 -1.35 0.04
N HIS A 547 -24.41 -1.95 0.96
CA HIS A 547 -25.55 -1.34 1.63
C HIS A 547 -25.43 -1.46 3.16
N PRO A 548 -25.96 -0.50 3.94
CA PRO A 548 -26.02 -0.61 5.38
C PRO A 548 -26.92 -1.79 5.81
N PHE A 549 -26.55 -2.47 6.91
CA PHE A 549 -27.39 -3.56 7.44
C PHE A 549 -28.66 -3.01 8.07
N TYR A 550 -29.81 -3.52 7.64
CA TYR A 550 -31.10 -3.30 8.30
C TYR A 550 -31.46 -4.41 9.31
N HIS A 551 -30.61 -5.44 9.45
CA HIS A 551 -30.82 -6.58 10.36
C HIS A 551 -30.19 -6.37 11.74
N SER A 552 -30.60 -7.18 12.73
CA SER A 552 -30.06 -7.11 14.08
C SER A 552 -28.55 -7.41 14.08
N ILE A 553 -27.79 -6.50 14.70
CA ILE A 553 -26.34 -6.61 14.90
C ILE A 553 -25.97 -7.94 15.59
N ASP A 554 -26.89 -8.51 16.37
CA ASP A 554 -26.69 -9.78 17.09
C ASP A 554 -26.37 -10.96 16.17
N THR A 555 -26.95 -11.00 14.97
CA THR A 555 -26.68 -12.07 13.99
C THR A 555 -25.25 -12.01 13.46
N LEU A 556 -24.68 -10.81 13.32
CA LEU A 556 -23.30 -10.59 12.88
C LEU A 556 -22.27 -10.91 13.96
N ARG A 557 -22.63 -10.74 15.25
CA ARG A 557 -21.72 -10.96 16.39
C ARG A 557 -21.19 -12.39 16.50
N ASN A 558 -21.86 -13.35 15.89
CA ASN A 558 -21.43 -14.76 15.89
C ASN A 558 -20.35 -15.06 14.84
N PHE A 559 -20.15 -14.18 13.86
CA PHE A 559 -19.22 -14.36 12.74
C PHE A 559 -18.04 -13.40 12.79
N PHE A 560 -18.25 -12.20 13.33
CA PHE A 560 -17.27 -11.12 13.33
C PHE A 560 -16.96 -10.66 14.76
N PRO A 561 -15.71 -10.22 15.03
CA PRO A 561 -15.39 -9.48 16.25
C PRO A 561 -16.28 -8.26 16.47
N ARG A 562 -16.47 -7.84 17.72
CA ARG A 562 -17.39 -6.76 18.12
C ARG A 562 -17.09 -5.40 17.44
N ASP A 563 -15.84 -5.16 17.06
CA ASP A 563 -15.37 -3.86 16.58
C ASP A 563 -15.19 -3.80 15.04
N SER A 564 -15.60 -4.85 14.33
CA SER A 564 -15.27 -5.03 12.91
C SER A 564 -16.15 -4.23 11.95
N TYR A 565 -17.27 -3.70 12.44
CA TYR A 565 -18.25 -3.01 11.62
C TYR A 565 -17.95 -1.52 11.54
N VAL A 566 -17.65 -1.03 10.33
CA VAL A 566 -17.54 0.39 10.03
C VAL A 566 -18.83 0.79 9.30
N PRO A 567 -19.84 1.36 9.97
CA PRO A 567 -21.07 1.78 9.30
C PRO A 567 -20.75 2.81 8.21
N HIS A 568 -21.31 2.61 7.01
CA HIS A 568 -21.32 3.64 5.98
C HIS A 568 -22.04 4.88 6.56
N PRO A 569 -21.46 6.09 6.46
CA PRO A 569 -22.14 7.30 6.90
C PRO A 569 -23.44 7.45 6.11
N LYS A 570 -24.55 7.63 6.84
CA LYS A 570 -25.87 7.90 6.25
C LYS A 570 -25.79 9.18 5.42
N GLU A 571 -26.31 9.12 4.19
CA GLU A 571 -26.44 10.26 3.27
C GLU A 571 -27.35 11.37 3.81
#